data_AF-A0A0F9EWW9-F1
#
_entry.id   AF-A0A0F9EWW9-F1
#
_cell.length_a   1.000
_cell.length_b   1.000
_cell.length_c   1.000
_cell.angle_alpha   90.00
_cell.angle_beta   90.00
_cell.angle_gamma   90.00
#
_symmetry.space_group_name_H-M   'P 1'
#
loop_
_entity.id
_entity.type
_entity.pdbx_description
1 polymer ?
#
loop_
_entity_poly.entity_id
_entity_poly.type
_entity_poly.pdbx_seq_one_letter_code
_entity_poly.pdbx_strand_id
1 'polypeptide(L)'
;KMRPQGDTRIEILLPLSSADTRVKREAFEERLDALTKENVNLMTVKRALNEPKKQRQITFDAFAGDSTERQTILQELATTYDAFKEKSDQRASFEEEMEKIKENITKAGLNADSVEQKLLEWSKLDKKALTKAIDEYVTRNKPEEKASIIPFVESESRKQLGKYVAVYTKWYDVVNALAEPETGETILYKKASLKLAELNLNVNQLTDILDLPKDSIQRNTSIEEFKVTFADRADKIDAVIAAHAEYQKVGGRLDDPEDLKRMLKGAGVLEFRILPTYEDAQANADGLAAYVDKLKTMGPKRASSSKYIWAEIENPETWKANGVTGVFGEKAYVLASNQKDESMLKSSEKKWKLKRAYPTTDQMGRRSIGFAHNEIAAGLFYNLTKKNTSRPLCILLDGMAITAPNINEPIRSSGIITGQFTQAEVEDTVNKLNAGSFPARLSDVPTSEKSIGPIIGADNRDKGIYAGLIGFVVVAGCMLFYYVLAGSLAGVALFLNLLFILAIMALVKATFTLPGIAGLILTIGMSVDANVLIFERIREELQKG
;
A
#
# COMPACT_ATOMS: atom_id res chain seq x y z
N LYS A 1 21.03 3.32 -12.23
CA LYS A 1 22.09 2.43 -11.71
C LYS A 1 21.67 1.85 -10.37
N MET A 2 21.49 0.53 -10.27
CA MET A 2 21.10 -0.18 -9.05
C MET A 2 22.34 -0.70 -8.31
N ARG A 3 22.40 -0.50 -7.00
CA ARG A 3 23.48 -0.96 -6.11
C ARG A 3 22.87 -1.68 -4.91
N PRO A 4 23.06 -3.00 -4.76
CA PRO A 4 22.66 -3.68 -3.54
C PRO A 4 23.54 -3.24 -2.37
N GLN A 5 22.93 -3.02 -1.20
CA GLN A 5 23.59 -2.69 0.06
C GLN A 5 23.23 -3.80 1.07
N GLY A 6 24.03 -4.87 1.06
CA GLY A 6 23.71 -6.08 1.83
C GLY A 6 22.48 -6.83 1.29
N ASP A 7 21.82 -7.59 2.17
CA ASP A 7 20.73 -8.51 1.80
C ASP A 7 19.33 -7.87 1.83
N THR A 8 19.19 -6.69 2.45
CA THR A 8 17.88 -6.07 2.75
C THR A 8 17.69 -4.67 2.17
N ARG A 9 18.71 -4.09 1.54
CA ARG A 9 18.68 -2.71 1.06
C ARG A 9 19.19 -2.58 -0.37
N ILE A 10 18.55 -1.70 -1.13
CA ILE A 10 18.93 -1.39 -2.51
C ILE A 10 18.95 0.12 -2.67
N GLU A 11 20.01 0.63 -3.28
CA GLU A 11 20.10 2.01 -3.72
C GLU A 11 19.95 2.07 -5.23
N ILE A 12 19.06 2.94 -5.71
CA ILE A 12 18.77 3.06 -7.14
C ILE A 12 18.92 4.52 -7.52
N LEU A 13 19.91 4.77 -8.37
CA LEU A 13 20.12 6.08 -8.96
C LEU A 13 19.33 6.13 -10.27
N LEU A 14 18.20 6.84 -10.24
CA LEU A 14 17.41 7.13 -11.43
C LEU A 14 18.08 8.26 -12.23
N PRO A 15 18.07 8.20 -13.57
CA PRO A 15 18.45 9.35 -14.38
C PRO A 15 17.52 10.54 -14.04
N LEU A 16 18.06 11.75 -14.07
CA LEU A 16 17.22 12.95 -13.98
C LEU A 16 16.29 12.96 -15.20
N SER A 17 14.98 13.01 -14.96
CA SER A 17 14.01 13.25 -16.02
C SER A 17 14.20 14.64 -16.63
N SER A 18 13.76 14.81 -17.87
CA SER A 18 13.91 16.07 -18.58
C SER A 18 13.20 17.21 -17.83
N ALA A 19 13.65 18.46 -18.02
CA ALA A 19 13.00 19.62 -17.39
C ALA A 19 11.51 19.72 -17.76
N ASP A 20 11.15 19.39 -19.01
CA ASP A 20 9.77 19.35 -19.48
C ASP A 20 8.95 18.24 -18.79
N THR A 21 9.52 17.04 -18.64
CA THR A 21 8.91 15.92 -17.88
C THR A 21 8.60 16.33 -16.44
N ARG A 22 9.51 17.05 -15.78
CA ARG A 22 9.32 17.51 -14.39
C ARG A 22 8.19 18.52 -14.26
N VAL A 23 8.11 19.51 -15.15
CA VAL A 23 7.05 20.53 -15.11
C VAL A 23 5.68 19.89 -15.33
N LYS A 24 5.58 18.98 -16.31
CA LYS A 24 4.32 18.26 -16.59
C LYS A 24 3.92 17.32 -15.45
N ARG A 25 4.90 16.70 -14.79
CA ARG A 25 4.69 15.90 -13.58
C ARG A 25 4.19 16.74 -12.42
N GLU A 26 4.85 17.85 -12.12
CA GLU A 26 4.46 18.76 -11.04
C GLU A 26 3.03 19.28 -11.27
N ALA A 27 2.69 19.64 -12.51
CA ALA A 27 1.34 20.00 -12.88
C ALA A 27 0.33 18.85 -12.64
N PHE A 28 0.69 17.60 -12.96
CA PHE A 28 -0.16 16.44 -12.68
C PHE A 28 -0.36 16.19 -11.17
N GLU A 29 0.73 16.23 -10.38
CA GLU A 29 0.69 16.08 -8.92
C GLU A 29 -0.14 17.20 -8.26
N GLU A 30 -0.01 18.44 -8.73
CA GLU A 30 -0.79 19.57 -8.23
C GLU A 30 -2.30 19.38 -8.49
N ARG A 31 -2.69 18.86 -9.66
CA ARG A 31 -4.11 18.55 -9.95
C ARG A 31 -4.62 17.39 -9.11
N LEU A 32 -3.80 16.37 -8.85
CA LEU A 32 -4.14 15.29 -7.93
C LEU A 32 -4.36 15.80 -6.51
N ASP A 33 -3.48 16.66 -5.99
CA ASP A 33 -3.61 17.25 -4.66
C ASP A 33 -4.86 18.16 -4.56
N ALA A 34 -5.13 18.96 -5.59
CA ALA A 34 -6.33 19.79 -5.66
C ALA A 34 -7.63 18.96 -5.65
N LEU A 35 -7.60 17.75 -6.21
CA LEU A 35 -8.72 16.81 -6.22
C LEU A 35 -8.91 16.13 -4.86
N THR A 36 -7.82 15.71 -4.19
CA THR A 36 -7.88 15.03 -2.88
C THR A 36 -8.16 15.95 -1.71
N LYS A 37 -7.82 17.24 -1.82
CA LYS A 37 -8.06 18.23 -0.76
C LYS A 37 -9.53 18.36 -0.38
N GLU A 38 -10.45 17.98 -1.27
CA GLU A 38 -11.89 17.94 -1.01
C GLU A 38 -12.40 16.65 -0.37
N ASN A 39 -11.50 15.69 -0.09
CA ASN A 39 -11.84 14.54 0.72
C ASN A 39 -12.11 14.96 2.16
N VAL A 40 -13.15 14.37 2.71
CA VAL A 40 -13.67 14.64 4.04
C VAL A 40 -12.97 13.78 5.07
N ASN A 41 -12.62 14.36 6.21
CA ASN A 41 -12.12 13.60 7.35
C ASN A 41 -13.28 12.85 8.03
N LEU A 42 -13.41 11.56 7.75
CA LEU A 42 -14.49 10.70 8.25
C LEU A 42 -14.56 10.62 9.79
N MET A 43 -13.42 10.77 10.48
CA MET A 43 -13.40 10.81 11.95
C MET A 43 -14.05 12.08 12.49
N THR A 44 -13.88 13.20 11.78
CA THR A 44 -14.51 14.47 12.16
C THR A 44 -16.01 14.41 11.95
N VAL A 45 -16.47 13.79 10.85
CA VAL A 45 -17.90 13.53 10.59
C VAL A 45 -18.51 12.67 11.69
N LYS A 46 -17.87 11.56 12.07
CA LYS A 46 -18.36 10.69 13.15
C LYS A 46 -18.39 11.40 14.50
N ARG A 47 -17.42 12.27 14.79
CA ARG A 47 -17.41 13.07 16.02
C ARG A 47 -18.59 14.04 16.06
N ALA A 48 -18.89 14.69 14.93
CA ALA A 48 -19.98 15.66 14.80
C ALA A 48 -21.37 15.04 15.02
N LEU A 49 -21.53 13.70 14.93
CA LEU A 49 -22.79 13.04 15.28
C LEU A 49 -23.23 13.28 16.72
N ASN A 50 -22.26 13.45 17.65
CA ASN A 50 -22.54 13.71 19.06
C ASN A 50 -22.78 15.20 19.36
N GLU A 51 -22.63 16.09 18.37
CA GLU A 51 -22.87 17.53 18.54
C GLU A 51 -24.38 17.84 18.55
N PRO A 52 -24.81 18.98 19.12
CA PRO A 52 -26.19 19.44 19.02
C PRO A 52 -26.64 19.54 17.55
N LYS A 53 -27.89 19.18 17.24
CA LYS A 53 -28.42 19.08 15.86
C LYS A 53 -28.08 20.30 14.97
N LYS A 54 -28.17 21.51 15.51
CA LYS A 54 -27.83 22.75 14.79
C LYS A 54 -26.34 22.83 14.43
N GLN A 55 -25.46 22.50 15.37
CA GLN A 55 -24.02 22.54 15.17
C GLN A 55 -23.57 21.43 14.20
N ARG A 56 -24.13 20.23 14.36
CA ARG A 56 -23.91 19.11 13.44
C ARG A 56 -24.28 19.48 12.00
N GLN A 57 -25.42 20.15 11.81
CA GLN A 57 -25.86 20.57 10.47
C GLN A 57 -24.85 21.54 9.83
N ILE A 58 -24.38 22.56 10.57
CA ILE A 58 -23.35 23.48 10.08
C ILE A 58 -22.08 22.73 9.67
N THR A 59 -21.64 21.77 10.50
CA THR A 59 -20.48 20.93 10.20
C THR A 59 -20.70 20.06 8.96
N PHE A 60 -21.90 19.49 8.79
CA PHE A 60 -22.26 18.64 7.65
C PHE A 60 -22.38 19.44 6.36
N ASP A 61 -22.99 20.63 6.40
CA ASP A 61 -23.08 21.54 5.25
C ASP A 61 -21.68 21.94 4.77
N ALA A 62 -20.76 22.22 5.70
CA ALA A 62 -19.37 22.53 5.37
C ALA A 62 -18.62 21.35 4.69
N PHE A 63 -18.92 20.11 5.07
CA PHE A 63 -18.31 18.92 4.45
C PHE A 63 -18.96 18.53 3.13
N ALA A 64 -20.26 18.79 2.98
CA ALA A 64 -20.98 18.51 1.75
C ALA A 64 -20.66 19.53 0.66
N GLY A 65 -20.42 20.80 1.04
CA GLY A 65 -20.30 21.89 0.09
C GLY A 65 -21.57 21.98 -0.77
N ASP A 66 -21.38 22.16 -2.08
CA ASP A 66 -22.48 22.24 -3.05
C ASP A 66 -22.92 20.86 -3.59
N SER A 67 -22.35 19.75 -3.13
CA SER A 67 -22.69 18.40 -3.62
C SER A 67 -23.97 17.87 -2.98
N THR A 68 -24.99 17.64 -3.81
CA THR A 68 -26.28 17.05 -3.42
C THR A 68 -26.15 15.60 -2.95
N GLU A 69 -25.24 14.82 -3.54
CA GLU A 69 -24.99 13.43 -3.15
C GLU A 69 -24.39 13.37 -1.73
N ARG A 70 -23.38 14.22 -1.45
CA ARG A 70 -22.75 14.28 -0.13
C ARG A 70 -23.74 14.73 0.95
N GLN A 71 -24.57 15.73 0.64
CA GLN A 71 -25.64 16.18 1.54
C GLN A 71 -26.59 15.01 1.88
N THR A 72 -26.99 14.23 0.87
CA THR A 72 -27.88 13.08 1.03
C THR A 72 -27.28 12.02 1.96
N ILE A 73 -26.01 11.63 1.73
CA ILE A 73 -25.31 10.63 2.55
C ILE A 73 -25.18 11.10 4.01
N LEU A 74 -24.79 12.37 4.22
CA LEU A 74 -24.63 12.94 5.56
C LEU A 74 -25.97 13.08 6.28
N GLN A 75 -27.05 13.41 5.57
CA GLN A 75 -28.39 13.54 6.16
C GLN A 75 -29.00 12.17 6.50
N GLU A 76 -28.79 11.15 5.66
CA GLU A 76 -29.17 9.76 5.95
C GLU A 76 -28.44 9.25 7.20
N LEU A 77 -27.15 9.55 7.32
CA LEU A 77 -26.36 9.22 8.51
C LEU A 77 -26.88 9.93 9.77
N ALA A 78 -27.16 11.24 9.69
CA ALA A 78 -27.71 11.99 10.82
C ALA A 78 -29.05 11.41 11.30
N THR A 79 -29.93 11.07 10.34
CA THR A 79 -31.28 10.58 10.63
C THR A 79 -31.23 9.20 11.29
N THR A 80 -30.46 8.27 10.73
CA THR A 80 -30.30 6.92 11.28
C THR A 80 -29.55 6.92 12.62
N TYR A 81 -28.57 7.80 12.79
CA TYR A 81 -27.89 7.97 14.08
C TYR A 81 -28.83 8.52 15.16
N ASP A 82 -29.66 9.52 14.84
CA ASP A 82 -30.62 10.08 15.81
C ASP A 82 -31.62 9.01 16.27
N ALA A 83 -32.17 8.21 15.36
CA ALA A 83 -33.10 7.13 15.67
C ALA A 83 -32.43 6.03 16.53
N PHE A 84 -31.23 5.61 16.14
CA PHE A 84 -30.41 4.68 16.93
C PHE A 84 -30.13 5.22 18.34
N LYS A 85 -29.71 6.49 18.43
CA LYS A 85 -29.34 7.13 19.70
C LYS A 85 -30.53 7.24 20.63
N GLU A 86 -31.68 7.67 20.11
CA GLU A 86 -32.92 7.74 20.88
C GLU A 86 -33.32 6.38 21.47
N LYS A 87 -33.32 5.32 20.65
CA LYS A 87 -33.63 3.96 21.12
C LYS A 87 -32.58 3.43 22.10
N SER A 88 -31.30 3.72 21.88
CA SER A 88 -30.24 3.32 22.80
C SER A 88 -30.36 4.02 24.15
N ASP A 89 -30.75 5.29 24.17
CA ASP A 89 -30.97 6.05 25.40
C ASP A 89 -32.25 5.59 26.14
N GLN A 90 -33.33 5.26 25.40
CA GLN A 90 -34.53 4.62 25.96
C GLN A 90 -34.19 3.28 26.62
N ARG A 91 -33.38 2.44 25.96
CA ARG A 91 -32.92 1.16 26.51
C ARG A 91 -32.17 1.36 27.83
N ALA A 92 -31.20 2.29 27.85
CA ALA A 92 -30.41 2.59 29.04
C ALA A 92 -31.27 3.11 30.19
N SER A 93 -32.26 3.97 29.91
CA SER A 93 -33.21 4.46 30.92
C SER A 93 -34.02 3.32 31.53
N PHE A 94 -34.52 2.39 30.71
CA PHE A 94 -35.26 1.23 31.23
C PHE A 94 -34.36 0.26 32.00
N GLU A 95 -33.10 0.07 31.60
CA GLU A 95 -32.12 -0.71 32.37
C GLU A 95 -31.90 -0.11 33.76
N GLU A 96 -31.75 1.21 33.87
CA GLU A 96 -31.61 1.89 35.16
C GLU A 96 -32.87 1.75 36.02
N GLU A 97 -34.06 1.87 35.43
CA GLU A 97 -35.34 1.63 36.13
C GLU A 97 -35.45 0.18 36.63
N MET A 98 -35.08 -0.79 35.79
CA MET A 98 -35.10 -2.21 36.15
C MET A 98 -34.14 -2.52 37.30
N GLU A 99 -32.93 -1.96 37.32
CA GLU A 99 -31.99 -2.13 38.43
C GLU A 99 -32.54 -1.56 39.75
N LYS A 100 -33.17 -0.38 39.73
CA LYS A 100 -33.88 0.17 40.91
C LYS A 100 -35.00 -0.76 41.39
N ILE A 101 -35.72 -1.40 40.47
CA ILE A 101 -36.78 -2.37 40.81
C ILE A 101 -36.17 -3.66 41.39
N LYS A 102 -35.07 -4.18 40.81
CA LYS A 102 -34.33 -5.33 41.34
C LYS A 102 -33.90 -5.09 42.78
N GLU A 103 -33.33 -3.92 43.11
CA GLU A 103 -32.98 -3.58 44.49
C GLU A 103 -34.18 -3.64 45.44
N ASN A 104 -35.34 -3.14 45.01
CA ASN A 104 -36.56 -3.16 45.81
C ASN A 104 -37.11 -4.59 46.00
N ILE A 105 -37.01 -5.44 44.98
CA ILE A 105 -37.37 -6.86 45.05
C ILE A 105 -36.48 -7.59 46.06
N THR A 106 -35.17 -7.36 46.02
CA THR A 106 -34.22 -7.93 46.98
C THR A 106 -34.48 -7.43 48.40
N LYS A 107 -34.77 -6.13 48.59
CA LYS A 107 -35.18 -5.57 49.89
C LYS A 107 -36.47 -6.18 50.43
N ALA A 108 -37.37 -6.64 49.56
CA ALA A 108 -38.59 -7.35 49.92
C ALA A 108 -38.36 -8.84 50.27
N GLY A 109 -37.13 -9.33 50.18
CA GLY A 109 -36.74 -10.70 50.54
C GLY A 109 -36.91 -11.72 49.41
N LEU A 110 -37.07 -11.28 48.16
CA LEU A 110 -37.15 -12.15 46.99
C LEU A 110 -35.82 -12.20 46.23
N ASN A 111 -35.53 -13.33 45.60
CA ASN A 111 -34.38 -13.46 44.71
C ASN A 111 -34.67 -12.78 43.35
N ALA A 112 -34.01 -11.66 43.08
CA ALA A 112 -34.19 -10.88 41.85
C ALA A 112 -33.71 -11.61 40.59
N ASP A 113 -32.64 -12.41 40.67
CA ASP A 113 -32.11 -13.17 39.53
C ASP A 113 -33.11 -14.25 39.07
N SER A 114 -33.75 -14.92 40.04
CA SER A 114 -34.81 -15.91 39.77
C SER A 114 -36.03 -15.28 39.10
N VAL A 115 -36.35 -14.02 39.44
CA VAL A 115 -37.43 -13.26 38.80
C VAL A 115 -37.04 -12.88 37.37
N GLU A 116 -35.80 -12.47 37.14
CA GLU A 116 -35.29 -12.06 35.83
C GLU A 116 -35.43 -13.17 34.78
N GLN A 117 -35.18 -14.42 35.17
CA GLN A 117 -35.38 -15.61 34.32
C GLN A 117 -36.84 -15.82 33.88
N LYS A 118 -37.81 -15.23 34.59
CA LYS A 118 -39.24 -15.35 34.30
C LYS A 118 -39.81 -14.19 33.48
N LEU A 119 -39.08 -13.10 33.34
CA LEU A 119 -39.59 -11.88 32.70
C LEU A 119 -40.01 -12.08 31.25
N LEU A 120 -39.24 -12.84 30.47
CA LEU A 120 -39.58 -13.11 29.06
C LEU A 120 -40.85 -13.95 28.90
N GLU A 121 -41.11 -14.87 29.84
CA GLU A 121 -42.34 -15.65 29.87
C GLU A 121 -43.51 -14.75 30.29
N TRP A 122 -43.31 -13.99 31.37
CA TRP A 122 -44.33 -13.12 31.96
C TRP A 122 -44.72 -11.93 31.08
N SER A 123 -43.79 -11.40 30.29
CA SER A 123 -44.07 -10.29 29.36
C SER A 123 -45.05 -10.66 28.24
N LYS A 124 -45.21 -11.97 27.96
CA LYS A 124 -46.13 -12.52 26.95
C LYS A 124 -47.51 -12.86 27.51
N LEU A 125 -47.70 -12.81 28.82
CA LEU A 125 -48.96 -13.17 29.47
C LEU A 125 -49.96 -12.01 29.40
N ASP A 126 -51.25 -12.33 29.30
CA ASP A 126 -52.30 -11.33 29.49
C ASP A 126 -52.37 -10.89 30.96
N LYS A 127 -53.04 -9.76 31.22
CA LYS A 127 -53.10 -9.14 32.55
C LYS A 127 -53.60 -10.09 33.65
N LYS A 128 -54.56 -10.97 33.34
CA LYS A 128 -55.14 -11.91 34.31
C LYS A 128 -54.19 -13.08 34.58
N ALA A 129 -53.58 -13.63 33.53
CA ALA A 129 -52.58 -14.69 33.64
C ALA A 129 -51.31 -14.21 34.37
N LEU A 130 -50.85 -12.99 34.08
CA LEU A 130 -49.69 -12.37 34.73
C LEU A 130 -49.91 -12.19 36.24
N THR A 131 -51.08 -11.66 36.64
CA THR A 131 -51.42 -11.46 38.06
C THR A 131 -51.37 -12.80 38.81
N LYS A 132 -51.94 -13.86 38.20
CA LYS A 132 -51.91 -15.20 38.78
C LYS A 132 -50.50 -15.77 38.90
N ALA A 133 -49.66 -15.61 37.86
CA ALA A 133 -48.28 -16.10 37.86
C ALA A 133 -47.41 -15.41 38.94
N ILE A 134 -47.58 -14.09 39.09
CA ILE A 134 -46.90 -13.31 40.14
C ILE A 134 -47.37 -13.77 41.53
N ASP A 135 -48.67 -13.96 41.73
CA ASP A 135 -49.22 -14.43 43.02
C ASP A 135 -48.70 -15.81 43.41
N GLU A 136 -48.65 -16.75 42.45
CA GLU A 136 -48.09 -18.08 42.68
C GLU A 136 -46.59 -18.02 43.01
N TYR A 137 -45.83 -17.15 42.32
CA TYR A 137 -44.41 -16.99 42.57
C TYR A 137 -44.11 -16.42 43.96
N VAL A 138 -44.81 -15.35 44.36
CA VAL A 138 -44.67 -14.74 45.70
C VAL A 138 -45.07 -15.73 46.80
N THR A 139 -46.09 -16.55 46.55
CA THR A 139 -46.56 -17.55 47.52
C THR A 139 -45.59 -18.70 47.72
N ARG A 140 -44.87 -19.12 46.67
CA ARG A 140 -43.88 -20.20 46.75
C ARG A 140 -42.53 -19.77 47.31
N ASN A 141 -42.15 -18.50 47.13
CA ASN A 141 -40.84 -17.97 47.51
C ASN A 141 -40.93 -17.04 48.74
N LYS A 142 -41.80 -17.37 49.70
CA LYS A 142 -42.03 -16.54 50.89
C LYS A 142 -40.77 -16.46 51.76
N PRO A 143 -40.40 -15.27 52.27
CA PRO A 143 -39.34 -15.16 53.27
C PRO A 143 -39.81 -15.72 54.62
N GLU A 144 -39.06 -16.67 55.20
CA GLU A 144 -39.43 -17.38 56.44
C GLU A 144 -39.35 -16.51 57.72
N GLU A 145 -38.67 -15.36 57.70
CA GLU A 145 -38.22 -14.66 58.92
C GLU A 145 -39.14 -13.59 59.53
N LYS A 146 -40.30 -13.21 58.95
CA LYS A 146 -41.06 -12.02 59.43
C LYS A 146 -42.59 -12.19 59.55
N ALA A 147 -43.04 -13.06 60.45
CA ALA A 147 -44.46 -13.41 60.71
C ALA A 147 -45.46 -12.25 60.87
N SER A 148 -45.04 -11.08 61.36
CA SER A 148 -45.93 -9.92 61.64
C SER A 148 -46.03 -8.90 60.49
N ILE A 149 -45.15 -8.99 59.48
CA ILE A 149 -45.02 -8.01 58.37
C ILE A 149 -45.44 -8.64 57.02
N ILE A 150 -45.77 -9.95 57.01
CA ILE A 150 -46.03 -10.77 55.82
C ILE A 150 -47.06 -10.17 54.85
N PRO A 151 -48.26 -9.71 55.27
CA PRO A 151 -49.27 -9.25 54.30
C PRO A 151 -48.83 -7.99 53.54
N PHE A 152 -48.11 -7.10 54.21
CA PHE A 152 -47.59 -5.85 53.63
C PHE A 152 -46.43 -6.14 52.67
N VAL A 153 -45.49 -7.01 53.05
CA VAL A 153 -44.36 -7.43 52.21
C VAL A 153 -44.84 -8.16 50.96
N GLU A 154 -45.86 -9.03 51.07
CA GLU A 154 -46.43 -9.70 49.90
C GLU A 154 -47.12 -8.72 48.93
N SER A 155 -47.83 -7.72 49.46
CA SER A 155 -48.48 -6.70 48.63
C SER A 155 -47.45 -5.84 47.86
N GLU A 156 -46.38 -5.41 48.54
CA GLU A 156 -45.32 -4.62 47.90
C GLU A 156 -44.51 -5.46 46.90
N SER A 157 -44.22 -6.73 47.21
CA SER A 157 -43.57 -7.67 46.28
C SER A 157 -44.37 -7.85 44.98
N ARG A 158 -45.69 -8.09 45.06
CA ARG A 158 -46.56 -8.21 43.88
C ARG A 158 -46.50 -6.94 43.01
N LYS A 159 -46.52 -5.77 43.66
CA LYS A 159 -46.46 -4.47 42.98
C LYS A 159 -45.13 -4.24 42.29
N GLN A 160 -44.00 -4.58 42.92
CA GLN A 160 -42.67 -4.44 42.32
C GLN A 160 -42.47 -5.42 41.16
N LEU A 161 -42.93 -6.67 41.27
CA LEU A 161 -42.90 -7.64 40.18
C LEU A 161 -43.76 -7.20 38.98
N GLY A 162 -44.96 -6.68 39.23
CA GLY A 162 -45.81 -6.14 38.17
C GLY A 162 -45.18 -4.94 37.45
N LYS A 163 -44.52 -4.04 38.19
CA LYS A 163 -43.73 -2.94 37.59
C LYS A 163 -42.56 -3.48 36.79
N TYR A 164 -41.85 -4.48 37.32
CA TYR A 164 -40.67 -5.04 36.66
C TYR A 164 -41.03 -5.63 35.29
N VAL A 165 -42.10 -6.43 35.23
CA VAL A 165 -42.58 -6.99 33.96
C VAL A 165 -43.02 -5.88 33.00
N ALA A 166 -43.70 -4.85 33.48
CA ALA A 166 -44.13 -3.73 32.63
C ALA A 166 -42.97 -2.92 32.04
N VAL A 167 -41.91 -2.65 32.82
CA VAL A 167 -40.70 -1.98 32.33
C VAL A 167 -39.93 -2.91 31.39
N TYR A 168 -39.80 -4.19 31.73
CA TYR A 168 -39.15 -5.19 30.90
C TYR A 168 -39.82 -5.34 29.53
N THR A 169 -41.16 -5.34 29.44
CA THR A 169 -41.87 -5.39 28.15
C THR A 169 -41.48 -4.21 27.26
N LYS A 170 -41.44 -2.98 27.81
CA LYS A 170 -41.02 -1.79 27.06
C LYS A 170 -39.54 -1.86 26.65
N TRP A 171 -38.67 -2.34 27.54
CA TRP A 171 -37.25 -2.57 27.23
C TRP A 171 -37.09 -3.59 26.11
N TYR A 172 -37.84 -4.70 26.16
CA TYR A 172 -37.81 -5.77 25.16
C TYR A 172 -38.21 -5.25 23.77
N ASP A 173 -39.26 -4.44 23.68
CA ASP A 173 -39.68 -3.81 22.43
C ASP A 173 -38.58 -2.91 21.84
N VAL A 174 -37.91 -2.13 22.69
CA VAL A 174 -36.79 -1.27 22.27
C VAL A 174 -35.58 -2.10 21.82
N VAL A 175 -35.25 -3.18 22.53
CA VAL A 175 -34.16 -4.09 22.15
C VAL A 175 -34.43 -4.74 20.80
N ASN A 176 -35.66 -5.19 20.55
CA ASN A 176 -36.05 -5.73 19.25
C ASN A 176 -35.94 -4.67 18.15
N ALA A 177 -36.45 -3.46 18.36
CA ALA A 177 -36.34 -2.36 17.40
C ALA A 177 -34.86 -1.99 17.09
N LEU A 178 -33.95 -2.17 18.05
CA LEU A 178 -32.51 -2.00 17.83
C LEU A 178 -31.87 -3.18 17.08
N ALA A 179 -32.31 -4.40 17.34
CA ALA A 179 -31.65 -5.65 16.93
C ALA A 179 -32.31 -6.37 15.74
N GLU A 180 -33.46 -5.90 15.27
CA GLU A 180 -34.20 -6.48 14.15
C GLU A 180 -33.30 -6.72 12.93
N PRO A 181 -33.33 -7.91 12.34
CA PRO A 181 -32.59 -8.18 11.11
C PRO A 181 -33.02 -7.23 9.99
N GLU A 182 -32.04 -6.64 9.30
CA GLU A 182 -32.22 -5.74 8.15
C GLU A 182 -32.83 -4.36 8.42
N THR A 183 -33.85 -4.27 9.30
CA THR A 183 -34.63 -3.07 9.63
C THR A 183 -34.27 -2.43 10.96
N GLY A 184 -33.56 -3.15 11.85
CA GLY A 184 -33.20 -2.62 13.16
C GLY A 184 -32.32 -1.38 13.09
N GLU A 185 -32.55 -0.42 13.98
CA GLU A 185 -31.89 0.89 13.95
C GLU A 185 -30.35 0.77 13.99
N THR A 186 -29.83 -0.25 14.68
CA THR A 186 -28.38 -0.53 14.71
C THR A 186 -27.85 -0.88 13.32
N ILE A 187 -28.60 -1.67 12.54
CA ILE A 187 -28.22 -2.09 11.19
C ILE A 187 -28.36 -0.92 10.22
N LEU A 188 -29.43 -0.13 10.32
CA LEU A 188 -29.64 1.06 9.49
C LEU A 188 -28.51 2.07 9.69
N TYR A 189 -28.17 2.41 10.94
CA TYR A 189 -27.04 3.28 11.25
C TYR A 189 -25.70 2.71 10.75
N LYS A 190 -25.47 1.40 10.88
CA LYS A 190 -24.26 0.75 10.36
C LYS A 190 -24.17 0.84 8.84
N LYS A 191 -25.28 0.61 8.11
CA LYS A 191 -25.35 0.75 6.65
C LYS A 191 -25.06 2.20 6.22
N ALA A 192 -25.69 3.18 6.85
CA ALA A 192 -25.43 4.60 6.59
C ALA A 192 -23.97 4.99 6.90
N SER A 193 -23.39 4.44 7.96
CA SER A 193 -21.99 4.65 8.32
C SER A 193 -20.99 4.07 7.31
N LEU A 194 -21.36 3.02 6.58
CA LEU A 194 -20.52 2.44 5.53
C LEU A 194 -20.49 3.32 4.27
N LYS A 195 -21.64 3.94 3.92
CA LYS A 195 -21.73 4.90 2.81
C LYS A 195 -20.83 6.12 2.96
N LEU A 196 -20.34 6.43 4.17
CA LEU A 196 -19.33 7.46 4.37
C LEU A 196 -18.05 7.25 3.56
N ALA A 197 -17.70 5.99 3.26
CA ALA A 197 -16.54 5.70 2.40
C ALA A 197 -16.71 6.25 0.98
N GLU A 198 -17.95 6.42 0.52
CA GLU A 198 -18.30 6.92 -0.83
C GLU A 198 -18.08 8.44 -0.96
N LEU A 199 -17.92 9.17 0.15
CA LEU A 199 -17.64 10.62 0.10
C LEU A 199 -16.23 10.92 -0.42
N ASN A 200 -15.29 10.00 -0.22
CA ASN A 200 -13.88 10.22 -0.52
C ASN A 200 -13.46 9.48 -1.77
N LEU A 201 -12.82 10.19 -2.69
CA LEU A 201 -12.19 9.55 -3.83
C LEU A 201 -10.91 8.83 -3.39
N ASN A 202 -10.62 7.71 -4.05
CA ASN A 202 -9.34 7.03 -3.94
C ASN A 202 -8.45 7.42 -5.12
N VAL A 203 -7.34 8.11 -4.84
CA VAL A 203 -6.37 8.52 -5.87
C VAL A 203 -5.82 7.34 -6.63
N ASN A 204 -5.49 6.25 -5.93
CA ASN A 204 -4.89 5.08 -6.55
C ASN A 204 -5.84 4.45 -7.56
N GLN A 205 -7.14 4.43 -7.26
CA GLN A 205 -8.15 3.94 -8.19
C GLN A 205 -8.20 4.80 -9.47
N LEU A 206 -8.14 6.13 -9.34
CA LEU A 206 -8.11 7.02 -10.50
C LEU A 206 -6.82 6.83 -11.30
N THR A 207 -5.65 6.80 -10.66
CA THR A 207 -4.37 6.61 -11.35
C THR A 207 -4.30 5.24 -12.04
N ASP A 208 -4.82 4.18 -11.42
CA ASP A 208 -4.88 2.83 -12.00
C ASP A 208 -5.76 2.81 -13.27
N ILE A 209 -6.88 3.54 -13.26
CA ILE A 209 -7.72 3.72 -14.46
C ILE A 209 -6.97 4.50 -15.54
N LEU A 210 -6.25 5.56 -15.17
CA LEU A 210 -5.51 6.40 -16.12
C LEU A 210 -4.32 5.68 -16.76
N ASP A 211 -3.75 4.70 -16.06
CA ASP A 211 -2.66 3.84 -16.53
C ASP A 211 -3.10 2.80 -17.57
N LEU A 212 -4.41 2.53 -17.71
CA LEU A 212 -4.93 1.66 -18.75
C LEU A 212 -4.63 2.24 -20.16
N PRO A 213 -4.57 1.39 -21.21
CA PRO A 213 -4.36 1.86 -22.57
C PRO A 213 -5.38 2.94 -22.95
N LYS A 214 -4.91 4.04 -23.55
CA LYS A 214 -5.73 5.22 -23.86
C LYS A 214 -6.99 4.89 -24.68
N ASP A 215 -6.87 3.93 -25.59
CA ASP A 215 -7.94 3.50 -26.50
C ASP A 215 -8.77 2.32 -25.97
N SER A 216 -8.51 1.87 -24.73
CA SER A 216 -9.27 0.79 -24.12
C SER A 216 -10.70 1.23 -23.79
N ILE A 217 -11.68 0.44 -24.23
CA ILE A 217 -13.09 0.62 -23.87
C ILE A 217 -13.23 0.61 -22.34
N GLN A 218 -12.51 -0.29 -21.65
CA GLN A 218 -12.53 -0.40 -20.20
C GLN A 218 -12.09 0.90 -19.52
N ARG A 219 -11.05 1.56 -20.03
CA ARG A 219 -10.57 2.84 -19.49
C ARG A 219 -11.65 3.91 -19.58
N ASN A 220 -12.25 4.07 -20.76
CA ASN A 220 -13.24 5.12 -20.99
C ASN A 220 -14.50 4.86 -20.16
N THR A 221 -14.98 3.61 -20.10
CA THR A 221 -16.11 3.23 -19.25
C THR A 221 -15.83 3.49 -17.78
N SER A 222 -14.66 3.08 -17.26
CA SER A 222 -14.31 3.30 -15.86
C SER A 222 -14.11 4.78 -15.52
N ILE A 223 -13.62 5.61 -16.45
CA ILE A 223 -13.56 7.07 -16.26
C ILE A 223 -14.97 7.65 -16.12
N GLU A 224 -15.90 7.28 -17.01
CA GLU A 224 -17.27 7.78 -16.95
C GLU A 224 -17.99 7.30 -15.66
N GLU A 225 -17.83 6.03 -15.28
CA GLU A 225 -18.35 5.51 -14.00
C GLU A 225 -17.78 6.27 -12.79
N PHE A 226 -16.48 6.58 -12.82
CA PHE A 226 -15.81 7.33 -11.76
C PHE A 226 -16.31 8.78 -11.69
N LYS A 227 -16.54 9.42 -12.85
CA LYS A 227 -17.12 10.77 -12.93
C LYS A 227 -18.58 10.81 -12.48
N VAL A 228 -19.37 9.79 -12.79
CA VAL A 228 -20.76 9.68 -12.30
C VAL A 228 -20.78 9.52 -10.78
N THR A 229 -19.86 8.73 -10.22
CA THR A 229 -19.74 8.54 -8.76
C THR A 229 -19.36 9.85 -8.05
N PHE A 230 -18.53 10.68 -8.69
CA PHE A 230 -18.01 11.94 -8.15
C PHE A 230 -18.37 13.13 -9.04
N ALA A 231 -19.67 13.28 -9.34
CA ALA A 231 -20.19 14.27 -10.28
C ALA A 231 -19.84 15.71 -9.87
N ASP A 232 -19.80 15.97 -8.56
CA ASP A 232 -19.40 17.24 -7.95
C ASP A 232 -17.94 17.65 -8.26
N ARG A 233 -17.10 16.69 -8.67
CA ARG A 233 -15.68 16.88 -8.96
C ARG A 233 -15.31 16.56 -10.40
N ALA A 234 -16.30 16.38 -11.29
CA ALA A 234 -16.07 15.98 -12.68
C ALA A 234 -15.05 16.88 -13.41
N ASP A 235 -15.15 18.21 -13.24
CA ASP A 235 -14.23 19.17 -13.87
C ASP A 235 -12.78 19.00 -13.40
N LYS A 236 -12.58 18.65 -12.13
CA LYS A 236 -11.24 18.41 -11.56
C LYS A 236 -10.68 17.07 -11.97
N ILE A 237 -11.54 16.06 -12.09
CA ILE A 237 -11.17 14.75 -12.64
C ILE A 237 -10.72 14.94 -14.10
N ASP A 238 -11.44 15.73 -14.89
CA ASP A 238 -11.06 16.08 -16.27
C ASP A 238 -9.72 16.83 -16.33
N ALA A 239 -9.49 17.76 -15.40
CA ALA A 239 -8.20 18.44 -15.27
C ALA A 239 -7.04 17.48 -14.96
N VAL A 240 -7.26 16.48 -14.09
CA VAL A 240 -6.27 15.44 -13.79
C VAL A 240 -6.01 14.56 -15.02
N ILE A 241 -7.08 14.14 -15.72
CA ILE A 241 -6.97 13.34 -16.96
C ILE A 241 -6.14 14.09 -18.02
N ALA A 242 -6.40 15.39 -18.21
CA ALA A 242 -5.68 16.23 -19.16
C ALA A 242 -4.20 16.37 -18.77
N ALA A 243 -3.90 16.66 -17.50
CA ALA A 243 -2.54 16.77 -17.00
C ALA A 243 -1.77 15.44 -17.14
N HIS A 244 -2.42 14.31 -16.84
CA HIS A 244 -1.85 12.98 -17.01
C HIS A 244 -1.53 12.67 -18.48
N ALA A 245 -2.43 13.04 -19.40
CA ALA A 245 -2.21 12.85 -20.83
C ALA A 245 -1.01 13.66 -21.35
N GLU A 246 -0.78 14.87 -20.83
CA GLU A 246 0.43 15.65 -21.15
C GLU A 246 1.69 15.06 -20.54
N TYR A 247 1.60 14.54 -19.31
CA TYR A 247 2.72 13.84 -18.65
C TYR A 247 3.11 12.55 -19.38
N GLN A 248 2.16 11.73 -19.82
CA GLN A 248 2.47 10.49 -20.54
C GLN A 248 3.20 10.69 -21.88
N LYS A 249 3.04 11.84 -22.54
CA LYS A 249 3.77 12.14 -23.79
C LYS A 249 5.28 12.27 -23.58
N VAL A 250 5.71 12.55 -22.36
CA VAL A 250 7.10 12.86 -22.01
C VAL A 250 7.68 11.95 -20.93
N GLY A 251 6.85 11.10 -20.33
CA GLY A 251 7.22 10.14 -19.29
C GLY A 251 7.90 8.91 -19.89
N GLY A 252 9.15 8.68 -19.53
CA GLY A 252 9.82 7.39 -19.65
C GLY A 252 9.44 6.47 -18.48
N ARG A 253 9.58 5.16 -18.68
CA ARG A 253 9.11 4.11 -17.74
C ARG A 253 9.79 4.09 -16.35
N LEU A 254 10.74 4.99 -16.08
CA LEU A 254 11.61 5.00 -14.89
C LEU A 254 11.86 6.42 -14.36
N ASP A 255 10.87 7.31 -14.48
CA ASP A 255 11.02 8.72 -14.06
C ASP A 255 10.62 8.98 -12.60
N ASP A 256 10.00 7.99 -11.93
CA ASP A 256 9.55 8.09 -10.54
C ASP A 256 9.96 6.89 -9.65
N PRO A 257 10.29 7.11 -8.36
CA PRO A 257 10.33 6.05 -7.37
C PRO A 257 9.12 5.11 -7.32
N GLU A 258 7.87 5.56 -7.55
CA GLU A 258 6.71 4.64 -7.63
C GLU A 258 6.72 3.81 -8.91
N ASP A 259 7.17 4.35 -10.05
CA ASP A 259 7.36 3.56 -11.29
C ASP A 259 8.40 2.45 -11.08
N LEU A 260 9.50 2.80 -10.42
CA LEU A 260 10.52 1.86 -10.03
C LEU A 260 9.98 0.83 -9.02
N LYS A 261 9.18 1.27 -8.03
CA LYS A 261 8.49 0.35 -7.13
C LYS A 261 7.50 -0.52 -7.88
N ARG A 262 6.77 -0.05 -8.89
CA ARG A 262 5.88 -0.84 -9.72
C ARG A 262 6.65 -1.90 -10.50
N MET A 263 7.80 -1.52 -11.08
CA MET A 263 8.71 -2.46 -11.73
C MET A 263 9.34 -3.47 -10.75
N LEU A 264 9.65 -3.05 -9.51
CA LEU A 264 10.23 -3.91 -8.47
C LEU A 264 9.18 -4.74 -7.71
N LYS A 265 7.94 -4.27 -7.63
CA LYS A 265 6.75 -4.98 -7.14
C LYS A 265 6.39 -6.08 -8.14
N GLY A 266 6.58 -5.82 -9.43
CA GLY A 266 6.58 -6.82 -10.51
C GLY A 266 7.92 -7.54 -10.72
N ALA A 267 8.89 -7.43 -9.79
CA ALA A 267 10.14 -8.21 -9.86
C ALA A 267 9.83 -9.66 -9.49
N GLY A 268 9.42 -10.38 -10.51
CA GLY A 268 8.74 -11.63 -10.31
C GLY A 268 9.57 -12.79 -9.85
N VAL A 269 8.87 -13.81 -9.37
CA VAL A 269 9.45 -15.13 -9.19
C VAL A 269 9.80 -15.67 -10.58
N LEU A 270 11.09 -15.67 -10.92
CA LEU A 270 11.59 -16.32 -12.13
C LEU A 270 11.39 -17.83 -12.01
N GLU A 271 10.71 -18.41 -12.99
CA GLU A 271 10.53 -19.86 -13.12
C GLU A 271 10.90 -20.30 -14.54
N PHE A 272 11.43 -21.51 -14.66
CA PHE A 272 11.62 -22.16 -15.95
C PHE A 272 10.74 -23.38 -16.04
N ARG A 273 9.99 -23.52 -17.14
CA ARG A 273 9.08 -24.65 -17.36
C ARG A 273 9.14 -25.09 -18.81
N ILE A 274 9.14 -26.38 -19.07
CA ILE A 274 9.07 -26.91 -20.43
C ILE A 274 7.64 -26.77 -20.96
N LEU A 275 7.48 -26.35 -22.21
CA LEU A 275 6.16 -26.36 -22.85
C LEU A 275 5.91 -27.74 -23.49
N PRO A 276 4.78 -28.41 -23.20
CA PRO A 276 4.37 -29.57 -23.97
C PRO A 276 3.99 -29.14 -25.39
N THR A 277 4.34 -29.97 -26.36
CA THR A 277 3.97 -29.82 -27.77
C THR A 277 3.13 -31.02 -28.21
N TYR A 278 2.25 -30.84 -29.21
CA TYR A 278 1.43 -31.95 -29.74
C TYR A 278 2.25 -33.06 -30.39
N GLU A 279 3.47 -32.74 -30.82
CA GLU A 279 4.41 -33.67 -31.47
C GLU A 279 5.31 -34.41 -30.46
N ASP A 280 5.17 -34.15 -29.16
CA ASP A 280 6.00 -34.74 -28.13
C ASP A 280 5.52 -36.16 -27.78
N ALA A 281 6.36 -37.17 -28.01
CA ALA A 281 6.06 -38.57 -27.68
C ALA A 281 5.77 -38.80 -26.18
N GLN A 282 6.18 -37.88 -25.30
CA GLN A 282 5.88 -37.94 -23.86
C GLN A 282 4.54 -37.28 -23.49
N ALA A 283 3.95 -36.50 -24.40
CA ALA A 283 2.69 -35.81 -24.19
C ALA A 283 1.55 -36.52 -24.93
N ASN A 284 0.56 -37.02 -24.19
CA ASN A 284 -0.65 -37.56 -24.80
C ASN A 284 -1.43 -36.42 -25.48
N ALA A 285 -1.49 -36.41 -26.81
CA ALA A 285 -2.14 -35.38 -27.62
C ALA A 285 -3.63 -35.19 -27.24
N ASP A 286 -4.35 -36.28 -27.00
CA ASP A 286 -5.75 -36.26 -26.56
C ASP A 286 -5.89 -35.64 -25.16
N GLY A 287 -4.89 -35.89 -24.31
CA GLY A 287 -4.80 -35.30 -22.98
C GLY A 287 -4.56 -33.78 -23.02
N LEU A 288 -3.76 -33.28 -23.97
CA LEU A 288 -3.47 -31.85 -24.12
C LEU A 288 -4.68 -31.06 -24.65
N ALA A 289 -5.44 -31.63 -25.59
CA ALA A 289 -6.67 -31.01 -26.10
C ALA A 289 -7.68 -30.77 -24.96
N ALA A 290 -7.82 -31.71 -24.03
CA ALA A 290 -8.69 -31.56 -22.86
C ALA A 290 -8.28 -30.39 -21.93
N TYR A 291 -6.99 -30.01 -21.86
CA TYR A 291 -6.57 -28.83 -21.10
C TYR A 291 -7.00 -27.52 -21.77
N VAL A 292 -7.00 -27.48 -23.10
CA VAL A 292 -7.47 -26.32 -23.88
C VAL A 292 -8.98 -26.14 -23.70
N ASP A 293 -9.74 -27.23 -23.73
CA ASP A 293 -11.20 -27.16 -23.51
C ASP A 293 -11.57 -26.77 -22.08
N LYS A 294 -10.80 -27.27 -21.09
CA LYS A 294 -10.94 -26.82 -19.70
C LYS A 294 -10.61 -25.35 -19.52
N LEU A 295 -9.60 -24.82 -20.23
CA LEU A 295 -9.27 -23.40 -20.18
C LEU A 295 -10.46 -22.55 -20.63
N LYS A 296 -11.09 -22.91 -21.75
CA LYS A 296 -12.26 -22.20 -22.29
C LYS A 296 -13.46 -22.19 -21.34
N THR A 297 -13.67 -23.26 -20.59
CA THR A 297 -14.87 -23.47 -19.76
C THR A 297 -14.70 -23.04 -18.30
N MET A 298 -13.52 -23.21 -17.72
CA MET A 298 -13.28 -23.04 -16.27
C MET A 298 -12.26 -21.95 -15.94
N GLY A 299 -11.57 -21.40 -16.95
CA GLY A 299 -10.51 -20.41 -16.80
C GLY A 299 -9.16 -21.00 -16.35
N PRO A 300 -8.07 -20.20 -16.39
CA PRO A 300 -6.68 -20.70 -16.30
C PRO A 300 -6.34 -21.35 -14.97
N LYS A 301 -6.83 -20.81 -13.84
CA LYS A 301 -6.53 -21.35 -12.50
C LYS A 301 -7.16 -22.72 -12.25
N ARG A 302 -8.41 -22.93 -12.71
CA ARG A 302 -9.13 -24.21 -12.54
C ARG A 302 -8.78 -25.24 -13.61
N ALA A 303 -8.38 -24.78 -14.79
CA ALA A 303 -7.87 -25.64 -15.85
C ALA A 303 -6.43 -26.13 -15.60
N SER A 304 -5.69 -25.46 -14.72
CA SER A 304 -4.37 -25.89 -14.25
C SER A 304 -4.47 -27.09 -13.31
N SER A 305 -3.45 -27.94 -13.31
CA SER A 305 -3.35 -29.14 -12.48
C SER A 305 -1.95 -29.27 -11.86
N SER A 306 -1.73 -30.32 -11.07
CA SER A 306 -0.39 -30.67 -10.59
C SER A 306 0.60 -30.98 -11.72
N LYS A 307 0.11 -31.37 -12.91
CA LYS A 307 0.93 -31.75 -14.07
C LYS A 307 1.25 -30.57 -14.98
N TYR A 308 0.27 -29.71 -15.26
CA TYR A 308 0.42 -28.56 -16.16
C TYR A 308 -0.25 -27.32 -15.59
N ILE A 309 0.33 -26.15 -15.83
CA ILE A 309 -0.23 -24.86 -15.46
C ILE A 309 -0.47 -24.00 -16.69
N TRP A 310 -1.47 -23.14 -16.64
CA TRP A 310 -1.67 -22.10 -17.63
C TRP A 310 -0.97 -20.81 -17.19
N ALA A 311 -0.05 -20.34 -18.01
CA ALA A 311 0.65 -19.07 -17.83
C ALA A 311 0.14 -18.05 -18.86
N GLU A 312 -0.09 -16.82 -18.43
CA GLU A 312 -0.53 -15.74 -19.33
C GLU A 312 0.62 -15.32 -20.24
N ILE A 313 0.38 -15.20 -21.54
CA ILE A 313 1.40 -14.74 -22.50
C ILE A 313 1.46 -13.22 -22.40
N GLU A 314 2.62 -12.66 -22.04
CA GLU A 314 2.78 -11.22 -21.84
C GLU A 314 2.47 -10.42 -23.12
N ASN A 315 3.03 -10.87 -24.24
CA ASN A 315 2.81 -10.22 -25.53
C ASN A 315 2.49 -11.28 -26.62
N PRO A 316 1.20 -11.55 -26.86
CA PRO A 316 0.75 -12.56 -27.81
C PRO A 316 1.22 -12.30 -29.26
N GLU A 317 1.37 -11.05 -29.67
CA GLU A 317 1.80 -10.68 -31.04
C GLU A 317 3.25 -11.09 -31.32
N THR A 318 4.08 -11.06 -30.27
CA THR A 318 5.51 -11.41 -30.36
C THR A 318 5.81 -12.86 -30.00
N TRP A 319 4.79 -13.62 -29.59
CA TRP A 319 4.95 -15.01 -29.15
C TRP A 319 5.18 -15.95 -30.33
N LYS A 320 6.41 -16.44 -30.49
CA LYS A 320 6.84 -17.29 -31.63
C LYS A 320 7.18 -18.74 -31.23
N ALA A 321 6.91 -19.12 -29.99
CA ALA A 321 7.32 -20.42 -29.48
C ALA A 321 6.28 -21.50 -29.78
N ASN A 322 6.77 -22.68 -30.15
CA ASN A 322 5.93 -23.87 -30.29
C ASN A 322 5.48 -24.33 -28.90
N GLY A 323 4.17 -24.54 -28.71
CA GLY A 323 3.60 -24.96 -27.44
C GLY A 323 2.08 -24.94 -27.50
N VAL A 324 1.43 -25.68 -26.60
CA VAL A 324 -0.04 -25.65 -26.49
C VAL A 324 -0.48 -24.29 -25.96
N THR A 325 -1.23 -23.54 -26.76
CA THR A 325 -1.77 -22.23 -26.40
C THR A 325 -3.31 -22.25 -26.40
N GLY A 326 -3.91 -21.29 -25.71
CA GLY A 326 -5.35 -21.12 -25.69
C GLY A 326 -5.73 -19.71 -25.22
N VAL A 327 -6.96 -19.31 -25.51
CA VAL A 327 -7.49 -17.98 -25.17
C VAL A 327 -8.63 -18.13 -24.17
N PHE A 328 -8.66 -17.25 -23.17
CA PHE A 328 -9.77 -17.13 -22.22
C PHE A 328 -10.05 -15.65 -21.95
N GLY A 329 -11.27 -15.19 -22.27
CA GLY A 329 -11.56 -13.76 -22.35
C GLY A 329 -10.77 -13.11 -23.48
N GLU A 330 -10.10 -11.99 -23.19
CA GLU A 330 -9.23 -11.26 -24.12
C GLU A 330 -7.74 -11.62 -23.98
N LYS A 331 -7.41 -12.61 -23.13
CA LYS A 331 -6.02 -12.95 -22.77
C LYS A 331 -5.60 -14.28 -23.38
N ALA A 332 -4.38 -14.32 -23.90
CA ALA A 332 -3.76 -15.55 -24.42
C ALA A 332 -2.93 -16.22 -23.32
N TYR A 333 -2.98 -17.55 -23.29
CA TYR A 333 -2.29 -18.38 -22.31
C TYR A 333 -1.48 -19.47 -23.02
N VAL A 334 -0.38 -19.88 -22.39
CA VAL A 334 0.42 -21.04 -22.80
C VAL A 334 0.44 -22.07 -21.69
N LEU A 335 0.30 -23.34 -22.06
CA LEU A 335 0.35 -24.46 -21.14
C LEU A 335 1.82 -24.77 -20.84
N ALA A 336 2.21 -24.78 -19.57
CA ALA A 336 3.57 -25.05 -19.14
C ALA A 336 3.61 -26.24 -18.17
N SER A 337 4.64 -27.08 -18.26
CA SER A 337 4.78 -28.25 -17.40
C SER A 337 5.11 -27.88 -15.94
N ASN A 338 4.52 -28.63 -15.02
CA ASN A 338 4.81 -28.62 -13.59
C ASN A 338 5.35 -29.98 -13.14
N GLN A 339 5.76 -30.83 -14.07
CA GLN A 339 6.30 -32.15 -13.77
C GLN A 339 7.72 -32.05 -13.20
N LYS A 340 8.11 -33.09 -12.46
CA LYS A 340 9.47 -33.28 -12.00
C LYS A 340 10.40 -33.37 -13.22
N ASP A 341 11.56 -32.71 -13.14
CA ASP A 341 12.55 -32.60 -14.22
C ASP A 341 12.13 -31.78 -15.45
N GLU A 342 10.93 -31.21 -15.48
CA GLU A 342 10.45 -30.30 -16.53
C GLU A 342 10.19 -28.88 -16.02
N SER A 343 10.43 -28.64 -14.73
CA SER A 343 10.25 -27.35 -14.09
C SER A 343 11.38 -27.05 -13.13
N MET A 344 11.76 -25.78 -13.06
CA MET A 344 12.72 -25.23 -12.12
C MET A 344 12.08 -24.04 -11.43
N LEU A 345 11.49 -24.33 -10.27
CA LEU A 345 10.74 -23.38 -9.45
C LEU A 345 11.64 -22.78 -8.38
N LYS A 346 11.41 -21.51 -8.04
CA LYS A 346 12.17 -20.83 -6.97
C LYS A 346 11.81 -21.33 -5.56
N SER A 347 10.65 -21.97 -5.41
CA SER A 347 10.17 -22.63 -4.19
C SER A 347 10.72 -24.04 -3.97
N SER A 348 11.60 -24.52 -4.85
CA SER A 348 12.28 -25.81 -4.69
C SER A 348 13.16 -25.84 -3.43
N GLU A 349 13.33 -27.02 -2.81
CA GLU A 349 14.23 -27.25 -1.66
C GLU A 349 15.64 -26.69 -1.87
N LYS A 350 16.11 -26.69 -3.14
CA LYS A 350 17.42 -26.14 -3.52
C LYS A 350 17.26 -24.71 -4.04
N LYS A 351 17.60 -23.73 -3.20
CA LYS A 351 17.59 -22.30 -3.55
C LYS A 351 18.59 -22.00 -4.67
N TRP A 352 18.08 -21.80 -5.88
CA TRP A 352 18.86 -21.50 -7.08
C TRP A 352 18.74 -20.01 -7.44
N LYS A 353 19.75 -19.45 -8.12
CA LYS A 353 19.75 -18.02 -8.49
C LYS A 353 20.30 -17.81 -9.90
N LEU A 354 19.64 -16.94 -10.67
CA LEU A 354 20.22 -16.33 -11.86
C LEU A 354 21.24 -15.25 -11.44
N LYS A 355 22.51 -15.41 -11.80
CA LYS A 355 23.58 -14.48 -11.43
C LYS A 355 23.50 -13.17 -12.20
N ARG A 356 23.22 -13.24 -13.51
CA ARG A 356 23.04 -12.09 -14.40
C ARG A 356 22.46 -12.52 -15.75
N ALA A 357 21.77 -11.60 -16.42
CA ALA A 357 21.50 -11.59 -17.85
C ALA A 357 22.15 -10.36 -18.49
N TYR A 358 22.63 -10.47 -19.73
CA TYR A 358 23.34 -9.40 -20.43
C TYR A 358 23.14 -9.50 -21.96
N PRO A 359 23.13 -8.36 -22.68
CA PRO A 359 23.14 -8.36 -24.14
C PRO A 359 24.44 -9.00 -24.66
N THR A 360 24.33 -9.83 -25.70
CA THR A 360 25.47 -10.45 -26.39
C THR A 360 25.14 -10.62 -27.88
N THR A 361 26.06 -11.20 -28.65
CA THR A 361 25.80 -11.66 -30.02
C THR A 361 26.00 -13.17 -30.13
N ASP A 362 25.32 -13.80 -31.08
CA ASP A 362 25.57 -15.21 -31.43
C ASP A 362 26.81 -15.36 -32.33
N GLN A 363 27.14 -16.61 -32.69
CA GLN A 363 28.27 -16.93 -33.57
C GLN A 363 28.16 -16.32 -34.98
N MET A 364 26.96 -15.88 -35.38
CA MET A 364 26.69 -15.24 -36.67
C MET A 364 26.61 -13.70 -36.55
N GLY A 365 26.94 -13.13 -35.39
CA GLY A 365 26.90 -11.69 -35.14
C GLY A 365 25.49 -11.11 -34.93
N ARG A 366 24.46 -11.96 -34.82
CA ARG A 366 23.09 -11.51 -34.54
C ARG A 366 22.92 -11.23 -33.06
N ARG A 367 22.04 -10.28 -32.72
CA ARG A 367 21.72 -9.93 -31.33
C ARG A 367 21.20 -11.14 -30.56
N SER A 368 21.61 -11.30 -29.32
CA SER A 368 21.25 -12.43 -28.46
C SER A 368 21.34 -12.04 -26.98
N ILE A 369 20.80 -12.87 -26.10
CA ILE A 369 20.77 -12.60 -24.65
C ILE A 369 21.57 -13.68 -23.94
N GLY A 370 22.68 -13.29 -23.31
CA GLY A 370 23.51 -14.17 -22.50
C GLY A 370 23.01 -14.21 -21.06
N PHE A 371 23.05 -15.38 -20.44
CA PHE A 371 22.69 -15.53 -19.03
C PHE A 371 23.69 -16.41 -18.28
N ALA A 372 23.82 -16.19 -16.97
CA ALA A 372 24.68 -16.96 -16.10
C ALA A 372 23.99 -17.28 -14.78
N HIS A 373 24.23 -18.49 -14.27
CA HIS A 373 23.66 -19.07 -13.07
C HIS A 373 24.68 -19.17 -11.93
N ASN A 374 24.20 -19.36 -10.70
CA ASN A 374 25.05 -19.85 -9.61
C ASN A 374 25.29 -21.36 -9.71
N GLU A 375 26.22 -21.91 -8.94
CA GLU A 375 26.63 -23.32 -9.02
C GLU A 375 25.48 -24.30 -8.74
N ILE A 376 24.60 -23.97 -7.78
CA ILE A 376 23.40 -24.76 -7.47
C ILE A 376 22.44 -24.78 -8.67
N ALA A 377 22.17 -23.61 -9.27
CA ALA A 377 21.34 -23.50 -10.46
C ALA A 377 21.95 -24.25 -11.64
N ALA A 378 23.28 -24.23 -11.81
CA ALA A 378 23.95 -24.90 -12.92
C ALA A 378 23.70 -26.42 -12.93
N GLY A 379 23.66 -27.06 -11.76
CA GLY A 379 23.34 -28.49 -11.65
C GLY A 379 21.87 -28.80 -11.94
N LEU A 380 20.94 -27.99 -11.44
CA LEU A 380 19.50 -28.15 -11.67
C LEU A 380 19.13 -27.90 -13.13
N PHE A 381 19.64 -26.80 -13.69
CA PHE A 381 19.39 -26.39 -15.07
C PHE A 381 19.98 -27.39 -16.07
N TYR A 382 21.13 -28.00 -15.75
CA TYR A 382 21.70 -29.08 -16.55
C TYR A 382 20.83 -30.33 -16.57
N ASN A 383 20.29 -30.75 -15.42
CA ASN A 383 19.41 -31.91 -15.36
C ASN A 383 18.09 -31.67 -16.12
N LEU A 384 17.54 -30.45 -16.00
CA LEU A 384 16.36 -30.02 -16.74
C LEU A 384 16.62 -30.00 -18.25
N THR A 385 17.67 -29.33 -18.70
CA THR A 385 17.96 -29.21 -20.14
C THR A 385 18.38 -30.53 -20.77
N LYS A 386 19.17 -31.37 -20.07
CA LYS A 386 19.61 -32.69 -20.55
C LYS A 386 18.45 -33.63 -20.86
N LYS A 387 17.36 -33.56 -20.10
CA LYS A 387 16.18 -34.43 -20.27
C LYS A 387 15.18 -33.89 -21.29
N ASN A 388 15.34 -32.63 -21.71
CA ASN A 388 14.37 -31.89 -22.50
C ASN A 388 15.00 -31.24 -23.74
N THR A 389 16.02 -31.87 -24.32
CA THR A 389 16.63 -31.40 -25.58
C THR A 389 15.57 -31.32 -26.68
N SER A 390 15.68 -30.30 -27.53
CA SER A 390 14.75 -29.94 -28.60
C SER A 390 13.35 -29.52 -28.15
N ARG A 391 13.10 -29.37 -26.84
CA ARG A 391 11.84 -28.85 -26.30
C ARG A 391 11.94 -27.35 -25.98
N PRO A 392 10.84 -26.60 -26.14
CA PRO A 392 10.75 -25.18 -25.75
C PRO A 392 10.83 -25.00 -24.22
N LEU A 393 11.76 -24.16 -23.77
CA LEU A 393 11.93 -23.78 -22.37
C LEU A 393 11.26 -22.43 -22.12
N CYS A 394 10.08 -22.43 -21.53
CA CYS A 394 9.39 -21.22 -21.14
C CYS A 394 10.05 -20.54 -19.94
N ILE A 395 10.33 -19.26 -20.12
CA ILE A 395 10.82 -18.35 -19.11
C ILE A 395 9.62 -17.56 -18.59
N LEU A 396 9.31 -17.78 -17.31
CA LEU A 396 8.17 -17.19 -16.63
C LEU A 396 8.63 -16.16 -15.61
N LEU A 397 7.95 -15.03 -15.56
CA LEU A 397 8.13 -13.99 -14.54
C LEU A 397 6.76 -13.71 -13.91
N ASP A 398 6.59 -14.00 -12.61
CA ASP A 398 5.31 -13.89 -11.90
C ASP A 398 4.14 -14.66 -12.54
N GLY A 399 4.45 -15.78 -13.19
CA GLY A 399 3.44 -16.59 -13.89
C GLY A 399 3.03 -16.05 -15.26
N MET A 400 3.66 -14.98 -15.74
CA MET A 400 3.56 -14.53 -17.13
C MET A 400 4.70 -15.09 -17.96
N ALA A 401 4.37 -15.64 -19.14
CA ALA A 401 5.30 -16.21 -20.09
C ALA A 401 5.89 -15.10 -20.97
N ILE A 402 7.21 -14.92 -20.85
CA ILE A 402 7.95 -13.85 -21.54
C ILE A 402 8.46 -14.35 -22.90
N THR A 403 9.22 -15.45 -22.87
CA THR A 403 9.78 -16.10 -24.07
C THR A 403 9.93 -17.60 -23.83
N ALA A 404 9.88 -18.40 -24.89
CA ALA A 404 10.15 -19.84 -24.80
C ALA A 404 11.08 -20.34 -25.92
N PRO A 405 12.41 -20.10 -25.80
CA PRO A 405 13.39 -20.63 -26.76
C PRO A 405 13.53 -22.15 -26.67
N ASN A 406 13.92 -22.79 -27.77
CA ASN A 406 14.21 -24.23 -27.80
C ASN A 406 15.56 -24.55 -27.15
N ILE A 407 15.60 -25.67 -26.43
CA ILE A 407 16.84 -26.19 -25.85
C ILE A 407 17.62 -26.94 -26.93
N ASN A 408 18.72 -26.38 -27.42
CA ASN A 408 19.54 -27.03 -28.46
C ASN A 408 20.54 -28.04 -27.87
N GLU A 409 21.10 -27.73 -26.70
CA GLU A 409 22.10 -28.55 -26.02
C GLU A 409 21.93 -28.48 -24.49
N PRO A 410 22.46 -29.45 -23.72
CA PRO A 410 22.44 -29.37 -22.26
C PRO A 410 23.25 -28.18 -21.72
N ILE A 411 22.62 -27.31 -20.94
CA ILE A 411 23.21 -26.05 -20.44
C ILE A 411 23.53 -26.19 -18.95
N ARG A 412 24.75 -25.81 -18.55
CA ARG A 412 25.16 -25.75 -17.13
C ARG A 412 25.10 -24.33 -16.57
N SER A 413 26.25 -23.66 -16.48
CA SER A 413 26.44 -22.41 -15.74
C SER A 413 26.06 -21.16 -16.53
N SER A 414 26.07 -21.23 -17.86
CA SER A 414 25.72 -20.11 -18.73
C SER A 414 25.18 -20.62 -20.06
N GLY A 415 24.28 -19.85 -20.66
CA GLY A 415 23.73 -20.11 -21.98
C GLY A 415 23.43 -18.82 -22.73
N ILE A 416 23.03 -18.97 -23.99
CA ILE A 416 22.67 -17.88 -24.88
C ILE A 416 21.27 -18.16 -25.42
N ILE A 417 20.36 -17.20 -25.24
CA ILE A 417 19.05 -17.17 -25.89
C ILE A 417 19.26 -16.51 -27.25
N THR A 418 19.10 -17.30 -28.31
CA THR A 418 19.22 -16.86 -29.70
C THR A 418 17.85 -16.59 -30.30
N GLY A 419 17.79 -15.70 -31.29
CA GLY A 419 16.54 -15.30 -31.94
C GLY A 419 16.72 -14.07 -32.81
N GLN A 420 15.63 -13.63 -33.44
CA GLN A 420 15.56 -12.34 -34.11
C GLN A 420 15.06 -11.31 -33.11
N PHE A 421 16.00 -10.56 -32.50
CA PHE A 421 15.69 -9.51 -31.53
C PHE A 421 16.06 -8.13 -32.06
N THR A 422 15.18 -7.16 -31.84
CA THR A 422 15.50 -5.74 -31.90
C THR A 422 16.32 -5.33 -30.68
N GLN A 423 16.94 -4.14 -30.71
CA GLN A 423 17.72 -3.65 -29.57
C GLN A 423 16.84 -3.43 -28.34
N ALA A 424 15.65 -2.86 -28.54
CA ALA A 424 14.68 -2.64 -27.48
C ALA A 424 14.22 -3.96 -26.83
N GLU A 425 13.96 -5.00 -27.62
CA GLU A 425 13.58 -6.33 -27.10
C GLU A 425 14.70 -7.01 -26.29
N VAL A 426 15.96 -6.86 -26.72
CA VAL A 426 17.11 -7.39 -25.96
C VAL A 426 17.22 -6.69 -24.60
N GLU A 427 17.16 -5.37 -24.59
CA GLU A 427 17.26 -4.58 -23.36
C GLU A 427 16.09 -4.88 -22.41
N ASP A 428 14.87 -4.95 -22.92
CA ASP A 428 13.67 -5.29 -22.14
C ASP A 428 13.76 -6.70 -21.54
N THR A 429 14.12 -7.71 -22.34
CA THR A 429 14.25 -9.10 -21.86
C THR A 429 15.37 -9.24 -20.83
N VAL A 430 16.51 -8.57 -21.03
CA VAL A 430 17.61 -8.55 -20.06
C VAL A 430 17.16 -7.93 -18.74
N ASN A 431 16.42 -6.82 -18.79
CA ASN A 431 15.90 -6.17 -17.60
C ASN A 431 14.92 -7.07 -16.85
N LYS A 432 14.01 -7.74 -17.55
CA LYS A 432 13.05 -8.70 -16.99
C LYS A 432 13.74 -9.89 -16.32
N LEU A 433 14.72 -10.51 -16.98
CA LEU A 433 15.50 -11.63 -16.43
C LEU A 433 16.28 -11.21 -15.17
N ASN A 434 16.90 -10.03 -15.19
CA ASN A 434 17.62 -9.50 -14.04
C ASN A 434 16.69 -9.15 -12.88
N ALA A 435 15.49 -8.60 -13.14
CA ALA A 435 14.47 -8.37 -12.12
C ALA A 435 14.06 -9.68 -11.43
N GLY A 436 13.87 -10.76 -12.20
CA GLY A 436 13.54 -12.08 -11.69
C GLY A 436 14.64 -12.77 -10.86
N SER A 437 15.87 -12.23 -10.83
CA SER A 437 16.98 -12.76 -10.02
C SER A 437 16.89 -12.45 -8.52
N PHE A 438 15.88 -11.66 -8.10
CA PHE A 438 15.75 -11.18 -6.72
C PHE A 438 15.41 -12.30 -5.73
N PRO A 439 16.12 -12.46 -4.60
CA PRO A 439 16.00 -13.64 -3.74
C PRO A 439 14.67 -13.78 -2.97
N ALA A 440 13.84 -12.74 -2.90
CA ALA A 440 12.54 -12.76 -2.26
C ALA A 440 11.60 -11.72 -2.88
N ARG A 441 10.28 -11.92 -2.72
CA ARG A 441 9.29 -10.85 -2.97
C ARG A 441 9.65 -9.68 -2.07
N LEU A 442 9.79 -8.48 -2.63
CA LEU A 442 9.84 -7.27 -1.83
C LEU A 442 8.52 -7.17 -1.06
N SER A 443 8.61 -6.87 0.24
CA SER A 443 7.42 -6.66 1.08
C SER A 443 6.54 -5.57 0.48
N ASP A 444 5.22 -5.78 0.50
CA ASP A 444 4.20 -4.84 -0.02
C ASP A 444 4.37 -3.43 0.59
N VAL A 445 4.93 -3.36 1.79
CA VAL A 445 5.28 -2.12 2.50
C VAL A 445 6.78 -2.10 2.83
N PRO A 446 7.58 -1.15 2.30
CA PRO A 446 8.97 -0.99 2.69
C PRO A 446 9.08 -0.46 4.12
N THR A 447 9.98 -1.03 4.94
CA THR A 447 10.20 -0.62 6.35
C THR A 447 10.75 0.80 6.48
N SER A 448 11.42 1.31 5.45
CA SER A 448 11.90 2.69 5.42
C SER A 448 12.02 3.15 3.97
N GLU A 449 11.47 4.31 3.67
CA GLU A 449 11.56 4.97 2.39
C GLU A 449 12.28 6.31 2.54
N LYS A 450 13.25 6.57 1.66
CA LYS A 450 13.90 7.87 1.58
C LYS A 450 14.22 8.20 0.13
N SER A 451 13.29 8.89 -0.53
CA SER A 451 13.54 9.53 -1.82
C SER A 451 14.18 10.90 -1.57
N ILE A 452 15.33 11.16 -2.19
CA ILE A 452 15.97 12.48 -2.15
C ILE A 452 15.95 13.04 -3.57
N GLY A 453 15.11 14.05 -3.78
CA GLY A 453 14.99 14.74 -5.05
C GLY A 453 16.30 15.45 -5.44
N PRO A 454 16.69 15.45 -6.74
CA PRO A 454 17.87 16.15 -7.21
C PRO A 454 17.86 17.66 -6.89
N ILE A 455 16.68 18.27 -6.86
CA ILE A 455 16.47 19.70 -6.60
C ILE A 455 16.86 20.06 -5.16
N ILE A 456 16.44 19.25 -4.18
CA ILE A 456 16.79 19.46 -2.77
C ILE A 456 18.31 19.30 -2.59
N GLY A 457 18.95 18.40 -3.34
CA GLY A 457 20.41 18.24 -3.33
C GLY A 457 21.14 19.44 -3.93
N ALA A 458 20.69 19.93 -5.09
CA ALA A 458 21.31 21.05 -5.79
C ALA A 458 21.12 22.37 -5.03
N ASP A 459 19.91 22.68 -4.58
CA ASP A 459 19.62 23.90 -3.82
C ASP A 459 20.39 23.94 -2.50
N ASN A 460 20.44 22.83 -1.75
CA ASN A 460 21.23 22.76 -0.51
C ASN A 460 22.75 22.82 -0.77
N ARG A 461 23.24 22.26 -1.89
CA ARG A 461 24.64 22.38 -2.30
C ARG A 461 24.97 23.84 -2.58
N ASP A 462 24.16 24.51 -3.38
CA ASP A 462 24.42 25.88 -3.83
C ASP A 462 24.33 26.85 -2.64
N LYS A 463 23.29 26.74 -1.80
CA LYS A 463 23.18 27.48 -0.53
C LYS A 463 24.34 27.20 0.42
N GLY A 464 24.79 25.95 0.50
CA GLY A 464 25.95 25.56 1.30
C GLY A 464 27.27 26.19 0.82
N ILE A 465 27.49 26.21 -0.50
CA ILE A 465 28.65 26.89 -1.11
C ILE A 465 28.59 28.40 -0.85
N TYR A 466 27.42 29.02 -1.05
CA TYR A 466 27.23 30.45 -0.76
C TYR A 466 27.47 30.78 0.71
N ALA A 467 26.95 29.98 1.64
CA ALA A 467 27.17 30.17 3.07
C ALA A 467 28.66 30.04 3.44
N GLY A 468 29.37 29.06 2.86
CA GLY A 468 30.81 28.89 3.03
C GLY A 468 31.61 30.07 2.48
N LEU A 469 31.26 30.58 1.30
CA LEU A 469 31.91 31.75 0.68
C LEU A 469 31.71 33.01 1.52
N ILE A 470 30.48 33.27 1.97
CA ILE A 470 30.16 34.41 2.83
C ILE A 470 30.93 34.30 4.15
N GLY A 471 30.94 33.11 4.78
CA GLY A 471 31.71 32.87 6.00
C GLY A 471 33.21 33.14 5.82
N PHE A 472 33.79 32.65 4.73
CA PHE A 472 35.19 32.91 4.39
C PHE A 472 35.48 34.41 4.24
N VAL A 473 34.65 35.15 3.49
CA VAL A 473 34.83 36.60 3.26
C VAL A 473 34.68 37.39 4.56
N VAL A 474 33.69 37.08 5.39
CA VAL A 474 33.46 37.76 6.68
C VAL A 474 34.65 37.54 7.61
N VAL A 475 35.16 36.31 7.68
CA VAL A 475 36.29 35.97 8.55
C VAL A 475 37.59 36.60 8.05
N ALA A 476 37.86 36.52 6.74
CA ALA A 476 39.02 37.17 6.13
C ALA A 476 38.96 38.70 6.32
N GLY A 477 37.78 39.30 6.16
CA GLY A 477 37.55 40.72 6.43
C GLY A 477 37.83 41.09 7.89
N CYS A 478 37.30 40.33 8.84
CA CYS A 478 37.54 40.54 10.29
C CYS A 478 39.03 40.48 10.63
N MET A 479 39.75 39.48 10.09
CA MET A 479 41.20 39.35 10.26
C MET A 479 41.97 40.54 9.69
N LEU A 480 41.58 41.02 8.51
CA LEU A 480 42.22 42.15 7.85
C LEU A 480 41.97 43.45 8.63
N PHE A 481 40.75 43.70 9.11
CA PHE A 481 40.44 44.89 9.90
C PHE A 481 41.14 44.91 11.27
N TYR A 482 41.20 43.77 11.97
CA TYR A 482 41.73 43.73 13.33
C TYR A 482 43.28 43.60 13.37
N TYR A 483 43.88 42.83 12.46
CA TYR A 483 45.33 42.53 12.46
C TYR A 483 46.11 43.16 11.30
N VAL A 484 45.45 43.88 10.37
CA VAL A 484 46.03 44.64 9.24
C VAL A 484 47.05 43.83 8.43
N LEU A 485 48.35 44.01 8.72
CA LEU A 485 49.45 43.40 7.98
C LEU A 485 49.58 41.89 8.31
N ALA A 486 49.47 41.51 9.58
CA ALA A 486 49.42 40.11 10.00
C ALA A 486 48.12 39.43 9.53
N GLY A 487 47.02 40.20 9.48
CA GLY A 487 45.74 39.76 8.93
C GLY A 487 45.82 39.35 7.45
N SER A 488 46.56 40.11 6.63
CA SER A 488 46.75 39.74 5.21
C SER A 488 47.51 38.43 5.02
N LEU A 489 48.53 38.15 5.85
CA LEU A 489 49.28 36.90 5.80
C LEU A 489 48.41 35.71 6.23
N ALA A 490 47.61 35.88 7.29
CA ALA A 490 46.64 34.86 7.71
C ALA A 490 45.55 34.62 6.66
N GLY A 491 45.10 35.65 5.94
CA GLY A 491 44.16 35.50 4.83
C GLY A 491 44.74 34.64 3.70
N VAL A 492 46.01 34.83 3.34
CA VAL A 492 46.72 33.98 2.35
C VAL A 492 46.87 32.55 2.85
N ALA A 493 47.23 32.35 4.12
CA ALA A 493 47.35 31.02 4.73
C ALA A 493 46.00 30.28 4.75
N LEU A 494 44.91 30.98 5.07
CA LEU A 494 43.56 30.44 5.05
C LEU A 494 43.12 30.03 3.64
N PHE A 495 43.42 30.86 2.64
CA PHE A 495 43.15 30.55 1.24
C PHE A 495 43.92 29.31 0.77
N LEU A 496 45.21 29.21 1.10
CA LEU A 496 46.03 28.05 0.77
C LEU A 496 45.54 26.77 1.46
N ASN A 497 45.11 26.87 2.72
CA ASN A 497 44.52 25.74 3.45
C ASN A 497 43.27 25.21 2.72
N LEU A 498 42.35 26.10 2.34
CA LEU A 498 41.16 25.72 1.57
C LEU A 498 41.53 25.07 0.23
N LEU A 499 42.51 25.62 -0.48
CA LEU A 499 42.99 25.08 -1.76
C LEU A 499 43.56 23.66 -1.59
N PHE A 500 44.35 23.41 -0.55
CA PHE A 500 44.90 22.08 -0.28
C PHE A 500 43.82 21.05 0.06
N ILE A 501 42.81 21.42 0.84
CA ILE A 501 41.71 20.50 1.15
C ILE A 501 40.97 20.12 -0.14
N LEU A 502 40.64 21.10 -0.99
CA LEU A 502 39.97 20.84 -2.26
C LEU A 502 40.82 19.99 -3.21
N ALA A 503 42.14 20.23 -3.26
CA ALA A 503 43.06 19.46 -4.09
C ALA A 503 43.15 17.99 -3.65
N ILE A 504 43.22 17.73 -2.34
CA ILE A 504 43.24 16.36 -1.79
C ILE A 504 41.90 15.67 -2.04
N MET A 505 40.77 16.36 -1.85
CA MET A 505 39.45 15.81 -2.15
C MET A 505 39.31 15.41 -3.62
N ALA A 506 39.82 16.24 -4.54
CA ALA A 506 39.85 15.95 -5.97
C ALA A 506 40.72 14.71 -6.28
N LEU A 507 41.89 14.61 -5.65
CA LEU A 507 42.84 13.50 -5.86
C LEU A 507 42.26 12.15 -5.44
N VAL A 508 41.54 12.10 -4.32
CA VAL A 508 40.91 10.87 -3.79
C VAL A 508 39.53 10.61 -4.41
N LYS A 509 39.04 11.50 -5.29
CA LYS A 509 37.66 11.47 -5.81
C LYS A 509 36.61 11.42 -4.70
N ALA A 510 36.88 12.14 -3.60
CA ALA A 510 35.96 12.24 -2.48
C ALA A 510 34.65 12.92 -2.92
N THR A 511 33.51 12.43 -2.44
CA THR A 511 32.21 12.98 -2.83
C THR A 511 31.93 14.27 -2.05
N PHE A 512 31.66 15.36 -2.76
CA PHE A 512 31.30 16.64 -2.18
C PHE A 512 29.82 16.62 -1.72
N THR A 513 29.60 16.34 -0.44
CA THR A 513 28.26 16.19 0.15
C THR A 513 27.93 17.32 1.12
N LEU A 514 26.66 17.48 1.52
CA LEU A 514 26.24 18.50 2.49
C LEU A 514 26.99 18.41 3.83
N PRO A 515 27.18 17.21 4.44
CA PRO A 515 28.07 17.08 5.61
C PRO A 515 29.52 17.46 5.32
N GLY A 516 30.01 17.21 4.09
CA GLY A 516 31.34 17.64 3.65
C GLY A 516 31.49 19.16 3.61
N ILE A 517 30.46 19.89 3.13
CA ILE A 517 30.43 21.36 3.15
C ILE A 517 30.46 21.88 4.59
N ALA A 518 29.67 21.28 5.49
CA ALA A 518 29.68 21.65 6.91
C ALA A 518 31.06 21.41 7.55
N GLY A 519 31.72 20.30 7.21
CA GLY A 519 33.09 20.01 7.62
C GLY A 519 34.10 21.06 7.14
N LEU A 520 34.00 21.50 5.88
CA LEU A 520 34.85 22.56 5.34
C LEU A 520 34.68 23.89 6.09
N ILE A 521 33.43 24.28 6.38
CA ILE A 521 33.12 25.50 7.15
C ILE A 521 33.72 25.40 8.56
N LEU A 522 33.61 24.24 9.21
CA LEU A 522 34.22 24.00 10.52
C LEU A 522 35.76 24.12 10.46
N THR A 523 36.39 23.56 9.42
CA THR A 523 37.85 23.66 9.25
C THR A 523 38.30 25.10 9.02
N ILE A 524 37.54 25.92 8.28
CA ILE A 524 37.82 27.35 8.12
C ILE A 524 37.81 28.05 9.48
N GLY A 525 36.78 27.79 10.31
CA GLY A 525 36.68 28.37 11.65
C GLY A 525 37.85 28.00 12.57
N MET A 526 38.20 26.71 12.62
CA MET A 526 39.33 26.24 13.45
C MET A 526 40.68 26.76 12.96
N SER A 527 40.88 26.87 11.65
CA SER A 527 42.13 27.37 11.07
C SER A 527 42.37 28.85 11.41
N VAL A 528 41.28 29.61 11.53
CA VAL A 528 41.32 31.03 11.87
C VAL A 528 41.58 31.21 13.36
N ASP A 529 40.92 30.42 14.22
CA ASP A 529 41.14 30.43 15.68
C ASP A 529 42.61 30.19 16.04
N ALA A 530 43.26 29.20 15.40
CA ALA A 530 44.69 28.94 15.58
C ALA A 530 45.56 30.17 15.21
N ASN A 531 45.22 30.88 14.14
CA ASN A 531 45.94 32.09 13.74
C ASN A 531 45.73 33.25 14.72
N VAL A 532 44.49 33.44 15.21
CA VAL A 532 44.17 34.45 16.23
C VAL A 532 44.98 34.22 17.51
N LEU A 533 45.00 32.99 18.01
CA LEU A 533 45.73 32.63 19.23
C LEU A 533 47.23 32.93 19.12
N ILE A 534 47.83 32.60 17.97
CA ILE A 534 49.25 32.90 17.71
C ILE A 534 49.48 34.41 17.65
N PHE A 535 48.60 35.16 16.98
CA PHE A 535 48.77 36.61 16.85
C PHE A 535 48.58 37.36 18.17
N GLU A 536 47.59 36.98 18.98
CA GLU A 536 47.46 37.54 20.32
C GLU A 536 48.66 37.19 21.18
N ARG A 537 49.17 35.95 21.09
CA ARG A 537 50.36 35.57 21.83
C ARG A 537 51.60 36.36 21.41
N ILE A 538 51.81 36.55 20.11
CA ILE A 538 52.91 37.39 19.60
C ILE A 538 52.76 38.83 20.10
N ARG A 539 51.53 39.36 20.11
CA ARG A 539 51.26 40.72 20.60
C ARG A 539 51.52 40.86 22.10
N GLU A 540 51.11 39.88 22.91
CA GLU A 540 51.39 39.84 24.35
C GLU A 540 52.88 39.82 24.64
N GLU A 541 53.65 39.00 23.91
CA GLU A 541 55.09 38.89 24.13
C GLU A 541 55.81 40.17 23.64
N LEU A 542 55.44 40.74 22.49
CA LEU A 542 55.94 42.04 22.04
C LEU A 542 55.67 43.19 23.01
N GLN A 543 54.56 43.13 23.77
CA GLN A 543 54.25 44.12 24.80
C GLN A 543 55.11 43.96 26.07
N LYS A 544 55.65 42.75 26.31
CA LYS A 544 56.49 42.46 27.48
C LYS A 544 57.98 42.78 27.25
N GLY A 545 58.37 43.10 26.01
CA GLY A 545 59.75 43.41 25.61
C GLY A 545 60.40 42.22 24.93
#